data_AF-A0A4S8IPV0-F1
#
_entry.id   AF-A0A4S8IPV0-F1
#
_cell.length_a   1.000
_cell.length_b   1.000
_cell.length_c   1.000
_cell.angle_alpha   90.00
_cell.angle_beta   90.00
_cell.angle_gamma   90.00
#
_symmetry.space_group_name_H-M   'P 1'
#
loop_
_entity.id
_entity.type
_entity.pdbx_description
1 polymer ?
#
loop_
_entity_poly.entity_id
_entity_poly.type
_entity_poly.pdbx_seq_one_letter_code
_entity_poly.pdbx_strand_id
1 'polypeptide(L)'
;MRTVIDLGSQRGSLYIIDTATAVDCTKDVRFRRSFRSLIECMVPCCGLQLLSNTSDVADSDSSAAATTTVTGTFFGYRRGRVWFCLHDNSRAAPAPLLLLEFTVPTAYLAREMQHGLLRVALECGQARAPRAPLFGVPVWSMYCNGRKVGFAIRRQMTEGDAAVFKLMQSISVGTGVLPGKFKTGDGHLLYLRASFERVIGSIDSESFHMIDPVGSTGQQFSIFLLRT
;
A
#
# COMPACT_ATOMS: atom_id res chain seq x y z
N MET A 1 -48.78 -65.25 -9.90
CA MET A 1 -48.13 -66.34 -9.13
C MET A 1 -47.17 -65.73 -8.11
N ARG A 2 -46.94 -66.41 -6.97
CA ARG A 2 -46.06 -65.96 -5.87
C ARG A 2 -44.81 -66.85 -5.80
N THR A 3 -43.65 -66.25 -5.54
CA THR A 3 -42.41 -66.75 -4.87
C THR A 3 -41.45 -65.55 -4.94
N VAL A 4 -41.13 -64.77 -3.90
CA VAL A 4 -40.79 -65.06 -2.50
C VAL A 4 -39.65 -66.06 -2.34
N ILE A 5 -38.43 -65.54 -2.22
CA ILE A 5 -37.36 -66.11 -1.38
C ILE A 5 -36.72 -64.93 -0.63
N ASP A 6 -36.72 -65.01 0.69
CA ASP A 6 -36.03 -64.12 1.62
C ASP A 6 -35.00 -64.97 2.38
N LEU A 7 -33.76 -64.50 2.47
CA LEU A 7 -32.72 -65.10 3.33
C LEU A 7 -31.69 -64.05 3.76
N GLY A 8 -31.60 -63.81 5.07
CA GLY A 8 -30.30 -63.62 5.72
C GLY A 8 -29.97 -62.24 6.29
N SER A 9 -30.64 -61.85 7.36
CA SER A 9 -30.10 -60.84 8.28
C SER A 9 -28.95 -61.42 9.11
N GLN A 10 -27.80 -60.72 9.17
CA GLN A 10 -26.78 -60.89 10.22
C GLN A 10 -26.26 -59.52 10.69
N ARG A 11 -25.97 -59.44 12.00
CA ARG A 11 -25.61 -58.23 12.75
C ARG A 11 -24.10 -58.15 12.99
N GLY A 12 -23.61 -56.92 13.20
CA GLY A 12 -22.30 -56.64 13.80
C GLY A 12 -21.17 -56.55 12.77
N SER A 13 -20.09 -55.80 13.01
CA SER A 13 -19.71 -55.05 14.22
C SER A 13 -19.06 -53.71 13.85
N LEU A 14 -19.29 -52.67 14.66
CA LEU A 14 -18.61 -51.38 14.52
C LEU A 14 -17.18 -51.50 15.05
N TYR A 15 -16.19 -51.53 14.15
CA TYR A 15 -14.78 -51.38 14.53
C TYR A 15 -14.43 -49.90 14.68
N ILE A 16 -14.66 -49.37 15.88
CA ILE A 16 -14.03 -48.13 16.34
C ILE A 16 -12.54 -48.45 16.55
N ILE A 17 -11.68 -47.95 15.68
CA ILE A 17 -10.23 -48.01 15.89
C ILE A 17 -9.86 -46.82 16.76
N ASP A 18 -9.83 -47.07 18.07
CA ASP A 18 -9.26 -46.16 19.06
C ASP A 18 -7.76 -46.48 19.18
N THR A 19 -6.89 -45.63 18.66
CA THR A 19 -5.44 -45.80 18.76
C THR A 19 -4.74 -44.45 18.74
N ALA A 20 -4.42 -43.94 19.93
CA ALA A 20 -3.64 -42.71 20.07
C ALA A 20 -2.16 -42.99 19.76
N THR A 21 -1.70 -42.63 18.56
CA THR A 21 -0.26 -42.62 18.24
C THR A 21 0.37 -41.34 18.79
N ALA A 22 1.34 -41.50 19.69
CA ALA A 22 2.03 -40.40 20.35
C ALA A 22 2.76 -39.46 19.37
N VAL A 23 2.81 -38.18 19.73
CA VAL A 23 3.59 -37.16 19.01
C VAL A 23 5.03 -37.23 19.48
N ASP A 24 5.97 -37.48 18.57
CA ASP A 24 7.39 -37.24 18.81
C ASP A 24 7.78 -35.87 18.25
N CYS A 25 8.43 -35.05 19.08
CA CYS A 25 8.68 -33.63 18.84
C CYS A 25 10.18 -33.36 18.74
N THR A 26 10.74 -33.43 17.52
CA THR A 26 12.10 -32.96 17.25
C THR A 26 12.13 -31.89 16.14
N LYS A 27 12.75 -30.75 16.50
CA LYS A 27 13.15 -29.60 15.66
C LYS A 27 14.15 -30.08 14.57
N ASP A 28 14.44 -29.42 13.44
CA ASP A 28 14.16 -28.09 12.87
C ASP A 28 14.58 -28.14 11.36
N VAL A 29 14.44 -27.18 10.42
CA VAL A 29 13.96 -25.78 10.37
C VAL A 29 13.26 -25.53 9.01
N ARG A 30 12.49 -24.44 8.89
CA ARG A 30 12.28 -23.64 7.65
C ARG A 30 12.03 -24.41 6.32
N PHE A 31 10.76 -24.51 5.89
CA PHE A 31 10.20 -23.75 4.76
C PHE A 31 8.67 -23.97 4.62
N ARG A 32 7.94 -22.93 4.18
CA ARG A 32 6.51 -22.95 3.74
C ARG A 32 5.40 -23.27 4.76
N ARG A 33 4.75 -22.19 5.24
CA ARG A 33 3.29 -21.97 5.49
C ARG A 33 3.19 -20.60 6.19
N SER A 34 2.16 -19.76 6.03
CA SER A 34 0.99 -19.80 5.15
C SER A 34 0.46 -18.39 4.93
N PHE A 35 -0.09 -18.15 3.74
CA PHE A 35 -0.95 -17.06 3.31
C PHE A 35 -2.27 -16.93 4.15
N ARG A 36 -2.18 -16.71 5.47
CA ARG A 36 -3.33 -16.44 6.36
C ARG A 36 -2.99 -15.45 7.48
N SER A 37 -2.75 -14.18 7.13
CA SER A 37 -2.60 -13.10 8.12
C SER A 37 -3.09 -11.75 7.58
N LEU A 38 -4.30 -11.74 6.99
CA LEU A 38 -4.99 -10.52 6.54
C LEU A 38 -6.52 -10.58 6.79
N ILE A 39 -7.00 -11.49 7.66
CA ILE A 39 -8.45 -11.65 7.96
C ILE A 39 -8.76 -11.57 9.48
N GLU A 40 -7.75 -11.42 10.36
CA GLU A 40 -7.94 -11.47 11.83
C GLU A 40 -7.39 -10.24 12.62
N CYS A 41 -7.37 -9.06 12.00
CA CYS A 41 -7.20 -7.79 12.73
C CYS A 41 -8.45 -6.90 12.72
N MET A 42 -9.64 -7.49 12.56
CA MET A 42 -10.93 -6.82 12.77
C MET A 42 -11.56 -7.19 14.12
N VAL A 43 -10.87 -6.83 15.22
CA VAL A 43 -11.50 -6.69 16.55
C VAL A 43 -10.94 -5.44 17.22
N PRO A 44 -11.76 -4.46 17.63
CA PRO A 44 -11.29 -3.26 18.31
C PRO A 44 -11.07 -3.55 19.80
N CYS A 45 -9.82 -3.73 20.21
CA CYS A 45 -9.45 -3.82 21.64
C CYS A 45 -9.38 -2.42 22.26
N CYS A 46 -10.54 -1.91 22.69
CA CYS A 46 -10.60 -0.79 23.62
C CYS A 46 -10.04 -1.20 24.98
N GLY A 47 -9.23 -0.32 25.59
CA GLY A 47 -8.90 -0.37 27.02
C GLY A 47 -7.51 -0.91 27.34
N LEU A 48 -6.56 0.02 27.50
CA LEU A 48 -5.51 -0.04 28.52
C LEU A 48 -4.96 1.37 28.72
N GLN A 49 -5.29 1.97 29.86
CA GLN A 49 -4.63 3.19 30.33
C GLN A 49 -3.29 2.78 30.96
N LEU A 50 -2.20 3.46 30.60
CA LEU A 50 -1.00 3.45 31.43
C LEU A 50 -0.45 4.88 31.51
N LEU A 51 -0.58 5.44 32.71
CA LEU A 51 -0.10 6.77 33.06
C LEU A 51 1.26 6.64 33.75
N SER A 52 2.31 7.24 33.17
CA SER A 52 3.60 7.43 33.85
C SER A 52 4.23 8.73 33.38
N ASN A 53 4.28 9.74 34.25
CA ASN A 53 5.04 10.96 34.00
C ASN A 53 6.54 10.69 34.10
N THR A 54 7.34 11.39 33.31
CA THR A 54 8.48 12.15 33.85
C THR A 54 8.87 13.26 32.88
N SER A 55 9.28 14.39 33.44
CA SER A 55 9.78 15.57 32.74
C SER A 55 11.24 15.39 32.34
N ASP A 56 11.70 16.09 31.29
CA ASP A 56 12.58 17.27 31.41
C ASP A 56 13.39 17.58 30.12
N VAL A 57 13.80 18.85 30.03
CA VAL A 57 14.73 19.45 29.04
C VAL A 57 14.29 19.42 27.56
N ALA A 58 13.58 20.48 27.16
CA ALA A 58 13.60 20.95 25.77
C ALA A 58 14.75 21.95 25.59
N ASP A 59 15.69 21.65 24.70
CA ASP A 59 16.73 22.57 24.26
C ASP A 59 17.10 22.29 22.79
N SER A 60 17.77 23.25 22.15
CA SER A 60 18.18 23.30 20.73
C SER A 60 17.07 23.62 19.72
N ASP A 61 17.01 24.92 19.43
CA ASP A 61 16.35 25.57 18.29
C ASP A 61 16.81 24.99 16.93
N SER A 62 16.16 23.92 16.48
CA SER A 62 16.16 23.55 15.07
C SER A 62 15.03 24.31 14.38
N SER A 63 15.31 25.09 13.34
CA SER A 63 14.27 25.73 12.54
C SER A 63 13.29 24.66 12.06
N ALA A 64 12.10 24.59 12.66
CA ALA A 64 11.13 23.55 12.37
C ALA A 64 10.73 23.67 10.90
N ALA A 65 11.30 22.81 10.05
CA ALA A 65 10.89 22.71 8.66
C ALA A 65 9.39 22.46 8.70
N ALA A 66 8.61 23.33 8.06
CA ALA A 66 7.16 23.30 8.16
C ALA A 66 6.61 22.05 7.47
N THR A 67 6.56 20.93 8.20
CA THR A 67 6.07 19.66 7.66
C THR A 67 4.55 19.75 7.55
N THR A 68 4.04 19.29 6.41
CA THR A 68 2.61 19.33 6.11
C THR A 68 2.15 17.92 5.78
N THR A 69 0.96 17.54 6.27
CA THR A 69 0.40 16.22 5.93
C THR A 69 -0.41 16.33 4.65
N VAL A 70 -0.04 15.52 3.65
CA VAL A 70 -0.74 15.40 2.36
C VAL A 70 -1.28 13.98 2.17
N THR A 71 -2.30 13.79 1.35
CA THR A 71 -2.80 12.44 1.03
C THR A 71 -2.22 11.95 -0.29
N GLY A 72 -1.41 10.90 -0.24
CA GLY A 72 -0.92 10.18 -1.41
C GLY A 72 -1.86 9.03 -1.78
N THR A 73 -2.10 8.80 -3.06
CA THR A 73 -2.87 7.66 -3.57
C THR A 73 -2.18 7.04 -4.77
N PHE A 74 -1.80 5.78 -4.63
CA PHE A 74 -1.38 4.91 -5.72
C PHE A 74 -2.59 4.12 -6.19
N PHE A 75 -2.79 4.03 -7.51
CA PHE A 75 -3.85 3.22 -8.09
C PHE A 75 -3.42 2.68 -9.45
N GLY A 76 -3.91 1.51 -9.83
CA GLY A 76 -3.54 0.88 -11.09
C GLY A 76 -4.16 -0.49 -11.27
N TYR A 77 -4.42 -0.86 -12.52
CA TYR A 77 -4.93 -2.20 -12.83
C TYR A 77 -3.86 -3.25 -12.53
N ARG A 78 -4.27 -4.45 -12.12
CA ARG A 78 -3.35 -5.56 -11.78
C ARG A 78 -2.33 -5.89 -12.88
N ARG A 79 -2.68 -5.72 -14.16
CA ARG A 79 -1.83 -5.91 -15.35
C ARG A 79 -1.45 -4.59 -16.06
N GLY A 80 -1.74 -3.45 -15.43
CA GLY A 80 -1.50 -2.11 -15.98
C GLY A 80 -0.26 -1.43 -15.40
N ARG A 81 -0.16 -0.13 -15.70
CA ARG A 81 0.78 0.82 -15.08
C ARG A 81 0.21 1.36 -13.77
N VAL A 82 1.08 1.96 -12.96
CA VAL A 82 0.71 2.65 -11.72
C VAL A 82 0.52 4.14 -11.98
N TRP A 83 -0.53 4.69 -11.39
CA TRP A 83 -0.72 6.12 -11.23
C TRP A 83 -0.49 6.52 -9.77
N PHE A 84 0.19 7.63 -9.56
CA PHE A 84 0.43 8.21 -8.24
C PHE A 84 -0.12 9.64 -8.20
N CYS A 85 -0.96 9.92 -7.21
CA CYS A 85 -1.63 11.20 -7.06
C CYS A 85 -1.42 11.78 -5.65
N LEU A 86 -1.01 13.04 -5.58
CA LEU A 86 -0.93 13.81 -4.33
C LEU A 86 -2.12 14.76 -4.24
N HIS A 87 -2.78 14.76 -3.09
CA HIS A 87 -3.82 15.71 -2.71
C HIS A 87 -3.38 16.51 -1.50
N ASP A 88 -3.64 17.81 -1.52
CA ASP A 88 -3.64 18.61 -0.30
C ASP A 88 -4.81 18.18 0.60
N ASN A 89 -4.62 18.23 1.91
CA ASN A 89 -5.70 18.02 2.88
C ASN A 89 -6.49 19.33 3.15
N SER A 90 -6.08 20.46 2.57
CA SER A 90 -6.81 21.72 2.58
C SER A 90 -8.19 21.58 1.93
N ARG A 91 -9.24 21.92 2.70
CA ARG A 91 -10.66 21.81 2.33
C ARG A 91 -11.05 22.67 1.11
N ALA A 92 -10.15 23.53 0.62
CA ALA A 92 -10.38 24.44 -0.50
C ALA A 92 -9.94 23.91 -1.88
N ALA A 93 -9.18 22.79 -1.95
CA ALA A 93 -8.57 22.30 -3.19
C ALA A 93 -9.24 21.01 -3.72
N PRO A 94 -10.12 21.08 -4.74
CA PRO A 94 -10.70 19.88 -5.36
C PRO A 94 -9.77 19.22 -6.40
N ALA A 95 -8.71 19.90 -6.84
CA ALA A 95 -7.76 19.40 -7.82
C ALA A 95 -6.51 18.80 -7.15
N PRO A 96 -5.92 17.71 -7.68
CA PRO A 96 -4.69 17.13 -7.14
C PRO A 96 -3.49 18.06 -7.38
N LEU A 97 -2.57 18.08 -6.40
CA LEU A 97 -1.30 18.81 -6.50
C LEU A 97 -0.41 18.26 -7.63
N LEU A 98 -0.42 16.94 -7.79
CA LEU A 98 0.39 16.21 -8.74
C LEU A 98 -0.28 14.88 -9.10
N LEU A 99 -0.35 14.56 -10.40
CA LEU A 99 -0.73 13.24 -10.91
C LEU A 99 0.35 12.75 -11.87
N LEU A 100 0.96 11.62 -11.54
CA LEU A 100 2.02 10.97 -12.30
C LEU A 100 1.55 9.59 -12.80
N GLU A 101 1.95 9.25 -14.02
CA GLU A 101 1.91 7.91 -14.56
C GLU A 101 3.31 7.30 -14.55
N PHE A 102 3.49 6.19 -13.84
CA PHE A 102 4.76 5.48 -13.79
C PHE A 102 4.82 4.48 -14.94
N THR A 103 5.96 4.40 -15.64
CA THR A 103 6.14 3.39 -16.71
C THR A 103 6.26 1.97 -16.18
N VAL A 104 6.45 1.78 -14.86
CA VAL A 104 6.55 0.45 -14.24
C VAL A 104 5.17 -0.22 -14.08
N PRO A 105 5.07 -1.55 -14.24
CA PRO A 105 3.83 -2.28 -13.97
C PRO A 105 3.42 -2.24 -12.50
N THR A 106 2.12 -2.31 -12.21
CA THR A 106 1.58 -2.40 -10.83
C THR A 106 2.17 -3.58 -10.05
N ALA A 107 2.37 -4.72 -10.71
CA ALA A 107 3.00 -5.89 -10.11
C ALA A 107 4.49 -5.69 -9.74
N TYR A 108 5.21 -4.79 -10.43
CA TYR A 108 6.58 -4.44 -10.08
C TYR A 108 6.59 -3.67 -8.75
N LEU A 109 5.83 -2.56 -8.67
CA LEU A 109 5.80 -1.72 -7.48
C LEU A 109 5.31 -2.50 -6.25
N ALA A 110 4.24 -3.30 -6.41
CA ALA A 110 3.71 -4.14 -5.34
C ALA A 110 4.74 -5.15 -4.80
N ARG A 111 5.62 -5.70 -5.67
CA ARG A 111 6.70 -6.59 -5.24
C ARG A 111 7.79 -5.82 -4.48
N GLU A 112 8.17 -4.63 -4.93
CA GLU A 112 9.17 -3.84 -4.19
C GLU A 112 8.67 -3.51 -2.77
N MET A 113 7.38 -3.16 -2.63
CA MET A 113 6.74 -2.89 -1.33
C MET A 113 6.72 -4.08 -0.36
N GLN A 114 6.78 -5.33 -0.84
CA GLN A 114 6.79 -6.53 0.02
C GLN A 114 8.05 -6.67 0.88
N HIS A 115 9.13 -5.94 0.57
CA HIS A 115 10.40 -6.03 1.30
C HIS A 115 10.47 -5.09 2.52
N GLY A 116 9.37 -4.44 2.90
CA GLY A 116 9.29 -3.53 4.06
C GLY A 116 9.91 -2.15 3.83
N LEU A 117 10.86 -1.99 2.90
CA LEU A 117 11.47 -0.70 2.55
C LEU A 117 11.35 -0.40 1.05
N LEU A 118 10.69 0.71 0.71
CA LEU A 118 10.66 1.26 -0.63
C LEU A 118 11.01 2.76 -0.63
N ARG A 119 11.99 3.14 -1.42
CA ARG A 119 12.36 4.52 -1.74
C ARG A 119 12.21 4.74 -3.23
N VAL A 120 11.26 5.60 -3.63
CA VAL A 120 11.08 6.03 -5.02
C VAL A 120 11.72 7.40 -5.19
N ALA A 121 12.77 7.50 -6.01
CA ALA A 121 13.34 8.78 -6.40
C ALA A 121 12.90 9.14 -7.81
N LEU A 122 12.44 10.38 -7.99
CA LEU A 122 12.03 10.96 -9.26
C LEU A 122 12.96 12.14 -9.55
N GLU A 123 13.83 11.97 -10.54
CA GLU A 123 14.89 12.94 -10.86
C GLU A 123 14.64 13.64 -12.20
N CYS A 124 14.82 14.96 -12.25
CA CYS A 124 14.85 15.71 -13.50
C CYS A 124 16.10 16.59 -13.59
N GLY A 125 16.75 16.60 -14.75
CA GLY A 125 17.92 17.45 -14.96
C GLY A 125 17.52 18.93 -15.04
N GLN A 126 18.28 19.82 -14.41
CA GLN A 126 17.99 21.26 -14.32
C GLN A 126 17.86 21.89 -15.72
N ALA A 127 18.67 21.45 -16.70
CA ALA A 127 18.57 21.86 -18.10
C ALA A 127 17.19 21.58 -18.76
N ARG A 128 16.39 20.64 -18.24
CA ARG A 128 15.06 20.29 -18.76
C ARG A 128 13.91 21.07 -18.12
N ALA A 129 14.13 21.67 -16.95
CA ALA A 129 13.10 22.40 -16.21
C ALA A 129 13.66 23.52 -15.31
N PRO A 130 14.52 24.43 -15.82
CA PRO A 130 15.36 25.31 -14.98
C PRO A 130 14.60 26.39 -14.20
N ARG A 131 13.30 26.57 -14.45
CA ARG A 131 12.42 27.58 -13.80
C ARG A 131 10.99 27.10 -13.54
N ALA A 132 10.71 25.80 -13.70
CA ALA A 132 9.38 25.27 -13.43
C ALA A 132 9.20 25.03 -11.92
N PRO A 133 7.98 25.18 -11.36
CA PRO A 133 7.67 24.59 -10.05
C PRO A 133 7.97 23.10 -10.04
N LEU A 134 8.32 22.51 -8.90
CA LEU A 134 8.73 21.10 -8.82
C LEU A 134 7.62 20.16 -9.34
N PHE A 135 6.38 20.33 -8.89
CA PHE A 135 5.21 19.61 -9.42
C PHE A 135 4.84 19.97 -10.88
N GLY A 136 5.49 20.98 -11.46
CA GLY A 136 5.30 21.40 -12.85
C GLY A 136 6.02 20.51 -13.87
N VAL A 137 7.10 19.83 -13.45
CA VAL A 137 8.00 19.04 -14.30
C VAL A 137 7.24 17.94 -15.07
N PRO A 138 7.39 17.84 -16.41
CA PRO A 138 6.58 16.94 -17.23
C PRO A 138 7.04 15.47 -17.19
N VAL A 139 8.35 15.21 -17.08
CA VAL A 139 8.92 13.86 -17.13
C VAL A 139 10.09 13.74 -16.16
N TRP A 140 10.08 12.66 -15.39
CA TRP A 140 11.09 12.31 -14.39
C TRP A 140 11.74 10.98 -14.73
N SER A 141 13.05 10.84 -14.47
CA SER A 141 13.68 9.52 -14.36
C SER A 141 13.26 8.88 -13.05
N MET A 142 12.70 7.67 -13.09
CA MET A 142 12.22 6.96 -11.92
C MET A 142 13.22 5.91 -11.46
N TYR A 143 13.51 5.91 -10.16
CA TYR A 143 14.35 4.93 -9.49
C TYR A 143 13.59 4.31 -8.31
N CYS A 144 13.73 3.00 -8.12
CA CYS A 144 13.31 2.31 -6.91
C CYS A 144 14.55 1.78 -6.20
N ASN A 145 14.70 2.10 -4.91
CA ASN A 145 15.81 1.64 -4.06
C ASN A 145 17.19 1.83 -4.73
N GLY A 146 17.41 3.00 -5.34
CA GLY A 146 18.64 3.39 -6.04
C GLY A 146 18.82 2.83 -7.46
N ARG A 147 17.93 1.95 -7.93
CA ARG A 147 17.99 1.37 -9.29
C ARG A 147 17.06 2.11 -10.23
N LYS A 148 17.55 2.50 -11.42
CA LYS A 148 16.69 3.13 -12.45
C LYS A 148 15.73 2.09 -13.02
N VAL A 149 14.43 2.38 -12.97
CA VAL A 149 13.36 1.46 -13.36
C VAL A 149 12.50 1.95 -14.53
N GLY A 150 12.60 3.24 -14.87
CA GLY A 150 11.86 3.82 -15.99
C GLY A 150 11.67 5.32 -15.82
N PHE A 151 10.46 5.79 -16.07
CA PHE A 151 10.06 7.19 -15.99
C PHE A 151 8.76 7.36 -15.21
N ALA A 152 8.55 8.57 -14.68
CA ALA A 152 7.24 9.04 -14.25
C ALA A 152 6.85 10.26 -15.09
N ILE A 153 5.65 10.24 -15.67
CA ILE A 153 5.16 11.25 -16.61
C ILE A 153 4.00 11.99 -15.95
N ARG A 154 4.08 13.31 -15.87
CA ARG A 154 3.00 14.15 -15.37
C ARG A 154 1.86 14.18 -16.37
N ARG A 155 0.63 13.99 -15.89
CA ARG A 155 -0.58 14.06 -16.72
C ARG A 155 -1.68 14.87 -16.03
N GLN A 156 -2.69 15.25 -16.81
CA GLN A 156 -3.91 15.86 -16.27
C GLN A 156 -4.87 14.79 -15.73
N MET A 157 -5.73 15.22 -14.81
CA MET A 157 -6.80 14.41 -14.24
C MET A 157 -7.87 14.11 -15.29
N THR A 158 -8.23 12.84 -15.50
CA THR A 158 -9.31 12.46 -16.42
C THR A 158 -10.64 12.24 -15.69
N GLU A 159 -11.76 12.19 -16.42
CA GLU A 159 -13.07 11.82 -15.84
C GLU A 159 -13.04 10.40 -15.22
N GLY A 160 -12.31 9.47 -15.84
CA GLY A 160 -12.10 8.13 -15.30
C GLY A 160 -11.36 8.15 -13.96
N ASP A 161 -10.33 8.99 -13.83
CA ASP A 161 -9.64 9.19 -12.56
C ASP A 161 -10.58 9.81 -11.51
N ALA A 162 -11.34 10.84 -11.88
CA ALA A 162 -12.29 11.49 -10.97
C ALA A 162 -13.35 10.49 -10.45
N ALA A 163 -13.82 9.58 -11.30
CA ALA A 163 -14.73 8.51 -10.91
C ALA A 163 -14.07 7.49 -9.95
N VAL A 164 -12.77 7.21 -10.11
CA VAL A 164 -11.98 6.40 -9.17
C VAL A 164 -11.88 7.08 -7.80
N PHE A 165 -11.56 8.38 -7.72
CA PHE A 165 -11.52 9.08 -6.44
C PHE A 165 -12.90 9.26 -5.80
N LYS A 166 -13.97 9.38 -6.60
CA LYS A 166 -15.36 9.35 -6.09
C LYS A 166 -15.69 8.03 -5.40
N LEU A 167 -15.18 6.90 -5.87
CA LEU A 167 -15.29 5.60 -5.18
C LEU A 167 -14.44 5.54 -3.89
N MET A 168 -13.37 6.33 -3.80
CA MET A 168 -12.50 6.43 -2.62
C MET A 168 -12.87 7.56 -1.65
N GLN A 169 -13.95 8.31 -1.88
CA GLN A 169 -14.26 9.54 -1.14
C GLN A 169 -14.42 9.33 0.38
N SER A 170 -14.82 8.13 0.80
CA SER A 170 -14.97 7.72 2.21
C SER A 170 -13.74 7.01 2.79
N ILE A 171 -12.62 6.97 2.05
CA ILE A 171 -11.40 6.25 2.41
C ILE A 171 -10.32 7.28 2.74
N SER A 172 -9.96 7.39 4.02
CA SER A 172 -8.85 8.24 4.47
C SER A 172 -7.50 7.57 4.21
N VAL A 173 -7.34 6.34 4.71
CA VAL A 173 -6.14 5.50 4.61
C VAL A 173 -6.57 4.05 4.37
N GLY A 174 -5.83 3.32 3.53
CA GLY A 174 -6.06 1.89 3.28
C GLY A 174 -5.49 1.39 1.96
N THR A 175 -5.34 0.07 1.86
CA THR A 175 -5.05 -0.65 0.61
C THR A 175 -6.25 -1.52 0.24
N GLY A 176 -6.53 -1.68 -1.05
CA GLY A 176 -7.70 -2.47 -1.45
C GLY A 176 -7.91 -2.61 -2.95
N VAL A 177 -9.11 -3.08 -3.27
CA VAL A 177 -9.56 -3.39 -4.63
C VAL A 177 -10.86 -2.67 -4.91
N LEU A 178 -10.91 -1.90 -5.99
CA LEU A 178 -12.15 -1.33 -6.52
C LEU A 178 -12.72 -2.18 -7.68
N PRO A 179 -14.05 -2.27 -7.80
CA PRO A 179 -14.69 -2.98 -8.91
C PRO A 179 -14.39 -2.26 -10.23
N GLY A 180 -13.70 -2.96 -11.14
CA GLY A 180 -13.33 -2.44 -12.45
C GLY A 180 -14.52 -2.31 -13.39
N LYS A 181 -15.31 -1.22 -13.27
CA LYS A 181 -16.39 -0.88 -14.21
C LYS A 181 -15.96 0.08 -15.33
N PHE A 182 -14.70 0.53 -15.33
CA PHE A 182 -14.15 1.50 -16.29
C PHE A 182 -13.50 0.80 -17.49
N LYS A 183 -14.35 0.40 -18.45
CA LYS A 183 -14.21 0.13 -19.91
C LYS A 183 -12.89 -0.30 -20.60
N THR A 184 -11.73 -0.47 -19.97
CA THR A 184 -10.46 -0.70 -20.70
C THR A 184 -9.59 -1.85 -20.15
N GLY A 185 -10.16 -2.78 -19.39
CA GLY A 185 -9.46 -4.03 -19.06
C GLY A 185 -10.20 -4.95 -18.09
N ASP A 186 -10.09 -6.25 -18.33
CA ASP A 186 -10.64 -7.34 -17.49
C ASP A 186 -9.86 -7.47 -16.17
N GLY A 187 -9.94 -6.43 -15.34
CA GLY A 187 -9.03 -6.25 -14.23
C GLY A 187 -9.62 -5.49 -13.06
N HIS A 188 -9.44 -6.07 -11.88
CA HIS A 188 -9.53 -5.37 -10.61
C HIS A 188 -8.57 -4.18 -10.57
N LEU A 189 -9.08 -3.01 -10.17
CA LEU A 189 -8.29 -1.82 -9.92
C LEU A 189 -7.74 -1.90 -8.49
N LEU A 190 -6.42 -1.96 -8.35
CA LEU A 190 -5.75 -1.96 -7.05
C LEU A 190 -5.50 -0.52 -6.61
N TYR A 191 -5.54 -0.25 -5.30
CA TYR A 191 -5.15 1.04 -4.75
C TYR A 191 -4.46 0.93 -3.39
N LEU A 192 -3.68 1.96 -3.07
CA LEU A 192 -3.11 2.25 -1.76
C LEU A 192 -3.21 3.75 -1.52
N ARG A 193 -3.93 4.15 -0.48
CA ARG A 193 -4.13 5.54 -0.06
C ARG A 193 -3.59 5.70 1.35
N ALA A 194 -2.78 6.73 1.59
CA ALA A 194 -2.17 6.99 2.89
C ALA A 194 -1.86 8.47 3.08
N SER A 195 -1.71 8.86 4.35
CA SER A 195 -1.12 10.13 4.75
C SER A 195 0.39 10.09 4.54
N PHE A 196 0.96 11.17 4.01
CA PHE A 196 2.39 11.36 3.89
C PHE A 196 2.79 12.67 4.59
N GLU A 197 3.86 12.63 5.35
CA GLU A 197 4.58 13.82 5.79
C GLU A 197 5.34 14.38 4.58
N ARG A 198 4.99 15.61 4.19
CA ARG A 198 5.70 16.38 3.16
C ARG A 198 6.78 17.22 3.83
N VAL A 199 8.02 17.02 3.39
CA VAL A 199 9.19 17.79 3.80
C VAL A 199 9.71 18.55 2.59
N ILE A 200 9.81 19.87 2.70
CA ILE A 200 10.36 20.74 1.66
C ILE A 200 11.83 20.99 2.01
N GLY A 201 12.75 20.45 1.21
CA GLY A 201 14.19 20.65 1.39
C GLY A 201 14.70 21.92 0.69
N SER A 202 14.23 22.17 -0.53
CA SER A 202 14.53 23.39 -1.31
C SER A 202 13.50 23.59 -2.44
N ILE A 203 13.68 24.63 -3.25
CA ILE A 203 12.90 24.83 -4.50
C ILE A 203 13.07 23.70 -5.53
N ASP A 204 14.11 22.87 -5.34
CA ASP A 204 14.54 21.78 -6.22
C ASP A 204 14.37 20.39 -5.57
N SER A 205 13.94 20.33 -4.29
CA SER A 205 13.86 19.08 -3.51
C SER A 205 12.67 19.06 -2.55
N GLU A 206 11.79 18.08 -2.75
CA GLU A 206 10.72 17.73 -1.80
C GLU A 206 10.67 16.22 -1.58
N SER A 207 10.37 15.79 -0.36
CA SER A 207 10.14 14.39 -0.02
C SER A 207 8.81 14.16 0.67
N PHE A 208 8.30 12.94 0.51
CA PHE A 208 7.03 12.47 1.04
C PHE A 208 7.26 11.15 1.76
N HIS A 209 7.09 11.13 3.08
CA HIS A 209 7.31 9.96 3.91
C HIS A 209 5.95 9.42 4.38
N MET A 210 5.66 8.16 4.09
CA MET A 210 4.39 7.54 4.50
C MET A 210 4.30 7.56 6.03
N ILE A 211 3.20 8.10 6.55
CA ILE A 211 2.91 8.07 7.99
C ILE A 211 2.24 6.73 8.28
N ASP A 212 2.93 5.88 9.03
CA ASP A 212 2.37 4.62 9.52
C ASP A 212 1.12 4.89 10.39
N PRO A 213 -0.03 4.26 10.12
CA PRO A 213 -1.14 4.26 11.07
C PRO A 213 -0.68 3.55 12.35
N VAL A 214 -0.97 4.16 13.50
CA VAL A 214 -0.44 3.79 14.83
C VAL A 214 -0.51 2.28 15.06
N GLY A 215 0.66 1.64 15.17
CA GLY A 215 0.80 0.20 15.39
C GLY A 215 1.43 -0.60 14.23
N SER A 216 1.58 -0.01 13.05
CA SER A 216 2.35 -0.61 11.94
C SER A 216 3.86 -0.56 12.26
N THR A 217 4.49 -1.71 12.47
CA THR A 217 5.93 -1.82 12.72
C THR A 217 6.67 -2.35 11.49
N GLY A 218 7.01 -1.44 10.58
CA GLY A 218 8.17 -1.64 9.69
C GLY A 218 7.98 -1.41 8.18
N GLN A 219 6.82 -0.97 7.68
CA GLN A 219 6.68 -0.64 6.26
C GLN A 219 7.07 0.80 5.94
N GLN A 220 8.36 1.04 5.74
CA GLN A 220 8.90 2.34 5.34
C GLN A 220 8.70 2.57 3.84
N PHE A 221 7.86 3.54 3.49
CA PHE A 221 7.72 4.02 2.11
C PHE A 221 8.01 5.51 2.01
N SER A 222 8.85 5.90 1.06
CA SER A 222 9.19 7.31 0.82
C SER A 222 9.36 7.62 -0.67
N ILE A 223 9.01 8.85 -1.04
CA ILE A 223 9.08 9.37 -2.40
C ILE A 223 9.89 10.67 -2.37
N PHE A 224 10.80 10.85 -3.30
CA PHE A 224 11.67 12.01 -3.41
C PHE A 224 11.51 12.62 -4.80
N LEU A 225 11.22 13.92 -4.87
CA LEU A 225 11.26 14.72 -6.10
C LEU A 225 12.54 15.55 -6.06
N LEU A 226 13.44 15.34 -7.04
CA LEU A 226 14.75 15.96 -7.07
C LEU A 226 15.01 16.60 -8.44
N ARG A 227 15.43 17.86 -8.45
CA ARG A 227 16.02 18.52 -9.62
C ARG A 227 17.54 18.59 -9.44
N THR A 228 18.28 18.08 -10.42
CA THR A 228 19.74 17.90 -10.40
C THR A 228 20.45 18.58 -11.57
#